data_AF-A0A2E0X4Y6-F1
#
_entry.id   AF-A0A2E0X4Y6-F1
#
_cell.length_a   1.000
_cell.length_b   1.000
_cell.length_c   1.000
_cell.angle_alpha   90.00
_cell.angle_beta   90.00
_cell.angle_gamma   90.00
#
_symmetry.space_group_name_H-M   'P 1'
#
loop_
_entity.id
_entity.type
_entity.pdbx_description
1 polymer ?
#
loop_
_entity_poly.entity_id
_entity_poly.type
_entity_poly.pdbx_seq_one_letter_code
_entity_poly.pdbx_strand_id
1 'polypeptide(L)'
;MSLKIGVMGGAGGNIPPQHLKKAAQLGEAIAHAECVMITGACPGLPLAAARAAKRRGGTVVGVSPGLSLDEHAYKYGYKYGSPTLAHDVLIFTGSGLMGREVINIRSSDIVVFMGGSTGTLGELAIAYDEGKLMGVVTGTGGISDMVEEILTACGKDTGARVLYDGDPASLVKELLEVYRIEHHRQPSVFCRGTSDPSLAPVEGSEQDVICGMWVAPGTAAARRIRDGKRFVFCSLQCAERFDSEPTSFLDGTDRSGES
;
A
#
# COMPACT_ATOMS: atom_id res chain seq x y z
N MET A 1 2.27 12.40 -2.37
CA MET A 1 3.15 11.35 -1.84
C MET A 1 2.88 10.08 -2.63
N SER A 2 3.89 9.34 -3.09
CA SER A 2 3.66 8.09 -3.83
C SER A 2 2.99 7.04 -2.96
N LEU A 3 2.11 6.23 -3.54
CA LEU A 3 1.46 5.12 -2.85
C LEU A 3 2.45 4.00 -2.57
N LYS A 4 2.27 3.35 -1.41
CA LYS A 4 3.14 2.31 -0.88
C LYS A 4 2.38 0.99 -0.87
N ILE A 5 2.85 0.02 -1.66
CA ILE A 5 2.26 -1.32 -1.73
C ILE A 5 3.21 -2.30 -1.05
N GLY A 6 2.76 -2.88 0.06
CA GLY A 6 3.48 -3.92 0.78
C GLY A 6 3.27 -5.28 0.13
N VAL A 7 4.34 -6.05 -0.08
CA VAL A 7 4.27 -7.42 -0.61
C VAL A 7 4.70 -8.43 0.46
N MET A 8 3.74 -9.26 0.86
CA MET A 8 3.85 -10.25 1.93
C MET A 8 3.84 -11.65 1.34
N GLY A 9 4.69 -12.54 1.87
CA GLY A 9 4.74 -13.91 1.37
C GLY A 9 5.88 -14.74 1.92
N GLY A 10 5.87 -16.03 1.55
CA GLY A 10 6.79 -17.02 2.08
C GLY A 10 8.26 -16.72 1.76
N ALA A 11 9.11 -16.82 2.78
CA ALA A 11 10.55 -16.56 2.71
C ALA A 11 11.44 -17.82 2.63
N GLY A 12 10.86 -19.02 2.66
CA GLY A 12 11.61 -20.29 2.68
C GLY A 12 10.84 -21.47 2.07
N GLY A 13 11.54 -22.59 1.88
CA GLY A 13 11.01 -23.81 1.27
C GLY A 13 11.20 -23.88 -0.25
N ASN A 14 10.75 -24.98 -0.85
CA ASN A 14 10.75 -25.18 -2.30
C ASN A 14 9.59 -24.40 -2.93
N ILE A 15 9.85 -23.15 -3.33
CA ILE A 15 8.84 -22.29 -3.96
C ILE A 15 8.70 -22.68 -5.44
N PRO A 16 7.51 -23.07 -5.93
CA PRO A 16 7.30 -23.41 -7.33
C PRO A 16 7.71 -22.27 -8.27
N PRO A 17 8.37 -22.56 -9.42
CA PRO A 17 8.77 -21.52 -10.39
C PRO A 17 7.61 -20.65 -10.87
N GLN A 18 6.41 -21.22 -10.96
CA GLN A 18 5.20 -20.49 -11.33
C GLN A 18 4.81 -19.42 -10.30
N HIS A 19 5.05 -19.65 -9.00
CA HIS A 19 4.78 -18.65 -7.95
C HIS A 19 5.84 -17.55 -7.96
N LEU A 20 7.11 -17.89 -8.23
CA LEU A 20 8.17 -16.90 -8.45
C LEU A 20 7.88 -16.01 -9.67
N LYS A 21 7.32 -16.59 -10.74
CA LYS A 21 6.88 -15.84 -11.92
C LYS A 21 5.75 -14.86 -11.58
N LYS A 22 4.73 -15.31 -10.83
CA LYS A 22 3.66 -14.42 -10.32
C LYS A 22 4.22 -13.31 -9.41
N ALA A 23 5.18 -13.62 -8.53
CA ALA A 23 5.82 -12.61 -7.69
C ALA A 23 6.55 -11.56 -8.53
N ALA A 24 7.28 -12.00 -9.56
CA ALA A 24 7.95 -11.09 -10.48
C ALA A 24 6.95 -10.20 -11.23
N GLN A 25 5.85 -10.77 -11.73
CA GLN A 25 4.77 -10.01 -12.38
C GLN A 25 4.15 -8.98 -11.43
N LEU A 26 3.94 -9.33 -10.16
CA LEU A 26 3.46 -8.40 -9.14
C LEU A 26 4.43 -7.22 -8.96
N GLY A 27 5.72 -7.49 -8.81
CA GLY A 27 6.74 -6.44 -8.68
C GLY A 27 6.82 -5.53 -9.91
N GLU A 28 6.71 -6.10 -11.12
CA GLU A 28 6.67 -5.32 -12.36
C GLU A 28 5.42 -4.44 -12.46
N ALA A 29 4.25 -4.95 -12.06
CA ALA A 29 3.00 -4.19 -12.03
C ALA A 29 3.06 -3.03 -11.04
N ILE A 30 3.59 -3.24 -9.83
CA ILE A 30 3.75 -2.19 -8.82
C ILE A 30 4.69 -1.08 -9.33
N ALA A 31 5.82 -1.46 -9.95
CA ALA A 31 6.75 -0.50 -10.51
C ALA A 31 6.16 0.27 -11.70
N HIS A 32 5.41 -0.40 -12.58
CA HIS A 32 4.71 0.24 -13.70
C HIS A 32 3.66 1.25 -13.23
N ALA A 33 3.01 0.98 -12.10
CA ALA A 33 2.06 1.88 -11.47
C ALA A 33 2.72 3.02 -10.67
N GLU A 34 4.05 3.20 -10.77
CA GLU A 34 4.84 4.24 -10.08
C GLU A 34 4.65 4.25 -8.56
N CYS A 35 4.33 3.08 -7.99
CA CYS A 35 4.18 2.89 -6.56
C CYS A 35 5.51 2.49 -5.92
N VAL A 36 5.70 2.89 -4.66
CA VAL A 36 6.80 2.40 -3.82
C VAL A 36 6.43 1.01 -3.34
N MET A 37 7.32 0.04 -3.55
CA MET A 37 7.10 -1.30 -3.02
C MET A 37 7.76 -1.46 -1.65
N ILE A 38 7.03 -1.99 -0.67
CA ILE A 38 7.56 -2.32 0.66
C ILE A 38 7.60 -3.84 0.83
N THR A 39 8.67 -4.36 1.43
CA THR A 39 8.81 -5.78 1.74
C THR A 39 9.47 -5.97 3.10
N GLY A 40 9.37 -7.16 3.68
CA GLY A 40 10.11 -7.53 4.90
C GLY A 40 11.60 -7.82 4.69
N ALA A 41 12.20 -7.39 3.57
CA ALA A 41 13.62 -7.60 3.23
C ALA A 41 14.10 -9.05 3.46
N CYS A 42 13.29 -10.02 3.04
CA CYS A 42 13.55 -11.45 3.18
C CYS A 42 13.69 -12.11 1.80
N PRO A 43 14.30 -13.31 1.73
CA PRO A 43 14.27 -14.17 0.54
C PRO A 43 12.84 -14.58 0.13
N GLY A 44 12.74 -15.40 -0.92
CA GLY A 44 11.48 -15.99 -1.37
C GLY A 44 10.64 -15.09 -2.27
N LEU A 45 9.32 -15.14 -2.11
CA LEU A 45 8.37 -14.43 -2.98
C LEU A 45 8.55 -12.90 -2.92
N PRO A 46 8.69 -12.25 -1.75
CA PRO A 46 8.91 -10.80 -1.71
C PRO A 46 10.20 -10.36 -2.41
N LEU A 47 11.27 -11.16 -2.32
CA LEU A 47 12.52 -10.87 -3.04
C LEU A 47 12.36 -11.00 -4.55
N ALA A 48 11.59 -11.98 -5.04
CA ALA A 48 11.31 -12.12 -6.46
C ALA A 48 10.56 -10.90 -7.01
N ALA A 49 9.56 -10.39 -6.27
CA ALA A 49 8.89 -9.15 -6.57
C ALA A 49 9.85 -7.94 -6.53
N ALA A 50 10.69 -7.84 -5.50
CA ALA A 50 11.67 -6.76 -5.35
C ALA A 50 12.65 -6.67 -6.51
N ARG A 51 13.24 -7.81 -6.90
CA ARG A 51 14.13 -7.87 -8.05
C ARG A 51 13.44 -7.43 -9.34
N ALA A 52 12.18 -7.81 -9.51
CA ALA A 52 11.43 -7.48 -10.71
C ALA A 52 11.04 -5.99 -10.76
N ALA A 53 10.57 -5.43 -9.64
CA ALA A 53 10.34 -4.00 -9.49
C ALA A 53 11.62 -3.18 -9.78
N LYS A 54 12.77 -3.58 -9.20
CA LYS A 54 14.06 -2.93 -9.44
C LYS A 54 14.48 -2.95 -10.92
N ARG A 55 14.29 -4.07 -11.63
CA ARG A 55 14.59 -4.14 -13.07
C ARG A 55 13.77 -3.16 -13.92
N ARG A 56 12.62 -2.72 -13.42
CA ARG A 56 11.74 -1.73 -14.06
C ARG A 56 11.98 -0.29 -13.57
N GLY A 57 13.01 -0.05 -12.75
CA GLY A 57 13.29 1.26 -12.19
C GLY A 57 12.39 1.63 -10.99
N GLY A 58 11.62 0.68 -10.46
CA GLY A 58 10.80 0.90 -9.27
C GLY A 58 11.62 1.18 -8.02
N THR A 59 11.01 1.90 -7.08
CA THR A 59 11.59 2.15 -5.74
C THR A 59 11.15 1.05 -4.78
N VAL A 60 12.11 0.43 -4.11
CA VAL A 60 11.86 -0.68 -3.17
C VAL A 60 12.42 -0.37 -1.79
N VAL A 61 11.57 -0.42 -0.77
CA VAL A 61 11.93 -0.27 0.64
C VAL A 61 11.86 -1.62 1.34
N GLY A 62 12.90 -1.97 2.09
CA GLY A 62 12.96 -3.19 2.88
C GLY A 62 12.89 -2.89 4.37
N VAL A 63 11.92 -3.47 5.07
CA VAL A 63 11.85 -3.44 6.53
C VAL A 63 12.65 -4.62 7.07
N SER A 64 13.85 -4.32 7.56
CA SER A 64 14.81 -5.30 8.05
C SER A 64 14.50 -5.72 9.49
N PRO A 65 14.65 -7.01 9.81
CA PRO A 65 14.53 -7.51 11.18
C PRO A 65 15.78 -7.24 12.04
N GLY A 66 16.92 -6.92 11.41
CA GLY A 66 18.19 -6.68 12.09
C GLY A 66 18.31 -5.24 12.63
N LEU A 67 19.27 -5.05 13.53
CA LEU A 67 19.68 -3.77 14.12
C LEU A 67 20.58 -2.95 13.19
N SER A 68 21.23 -3.60 12.24
CA SER A 68 22.18 -2.99 11.32
C SER A 68 22.28 -3.77 10.01
N LEU A 69 23.00 -3.22 9.02
CA LEU A 69 23.31 -3.92 7.78
C LEU A 69 24.11 -5.20 8.03
N ASP A 70 25.04 -5.17 8.99
CA ASP A 70 25.86 -6.33 9.34
C ASP A 70 25.00 -7.47 9.88
N GLU A 71 24.13 -7.18 10.86
CA GLU A 71 23.23 -8.19 11.40
C GLU A 71 22.22 -8.68 10.34
N HIS A 72 21.73 -7.78 9.48
CA HIS A 72 20.82 -8.14 8.40
C HIS A 72 21.44 -9.12 7.38
N ALA A 73 22.69 -8.88 7.00
CA ALA A 73 23.35 -9.62 5.93
C ALA A 73 24.11 -10.86 6.41
N TYR A 74 24.61 -10.87 7.65
CA TYR A 74 25.61 -11.84 8.08
C TYR A 74 25.26 -12.62 9.36
N LYS A 75 24.13 -12.36 10.02
CA LYS A 75 23.75 -13.10 11.24
C LYS A 75 23.57 -14.59 10.98
N TYR A 76 24.41 -15.40 11.64
CA TYR A 76 24.35 -16.86 11.59
C TYR A 76 23.50 -17.43 12.75
N GLY A 77 22.49 -18.26 12.43
CA GLY A 77 21.51 -18.81 13.39
C GLY A 77 20.20 -18.00 13.47
N TYR A 78 19.06 -18.65 13.74
CA TYR A 78 17.68 -18.10 13.67
C TYR A 78 17.41 -16.91 12.70
N LYS A 79 17.62 -17.05 11.38
CA LYS A 79 18.74 -16.47 10.59
C LYS A 79 18.38 -15.16 9.91
N TYR A 80 19.38 -14.28 9.74
CA TYR A 80 19.37 -13.25 8.70
C TYR A 80 20.66 -13.30 7.88
N GLY A 81 20.54 -13.91 6.70
CA GLY A 81 21.39 -13.67 5.54
C GLY A 81 20.50 -13.04 4.48
N SER A 82 19.94 -11.89 4.82
CA SER A 82 18.87 -11.27 4.04
C SER A 82 19.40 -10.54 2.80
N PRO A 83 18.58 -10.45 1.74
CA PRO A 83 18.96 -9.77 0.51
C PRO A 83 19.09 -8.26 0.72
N THR A 84 20.16 -7.68 0.19
CA THR A 84 20.43 -6.23 0.25
C THR A 84 20.27 -5.53 -1.10
N LEU A 85 20.58 -6.23 -2.20
CA LEU A 85 20.75 -5.60 -3.52
C LEU A 85 19.44 -5.26 -4.25
N ALA A 86 18.30 -5.76 -3.77
CA ALA A 86 17.00 -5.51 -4.39
C ALA A 86 16.24 -4.35 -3.73
N HIS A 87 16.87 -3.65 -2.78
CA HIS A 87 16.24 -2.62 -1.95
C HIS A 87 17.04 -1.33 -2.06
N ASP A 88 16.35 -0.22 -2.32
CA ASP A 88 16.94 1.12 -2.34
C ASP A 88 17.19 1.67 -0.94
N VAL A 89 16.29 1.32 -0.02
CA VAL A 89 16.35 1.72 1.39
C VAL A 89 16.09 0.50 2.25
N LEU A 90 16.93 0.29 3.26
CA LEU A 90 16.72 -0.69 4.33
C LEU A 90 16.44 0.04 5.64
N ILE A 91 15.32 -0.29 6.28
CA ILE A 91 14.93 0.21 7.60
C ILE A 91 15.29 -0.87 8.63
N PHE A 92 16.30 -0.62 9.46
CA PHE A 92 16.73 -1.56 10.50
C PHE A 92 15.89 -1.38 11.76
N THR A 93 15.09 -2.39 12.09
CA THR A 93 14.13 -2.32 13.20
C THR A 93 14.66 -2.95 14.49
N GLY A 94 15.63 -3.86 14.41
CA GLY A 94 16.08 -4.68 15.54
C GLY A 94 15.01 -5.55 16.20
N SER A 95 13.83 -5.66 15.58
CA SER A 95 12.63 -6.25 16.20
C SER A 95 12.44 -7.72 15.83
N GLY A 96 13.41 -8.32 15.12
CA GLY A 96 13.33 -9.71 14.67
C GLY A 96 12.29 -9.93 13.55
N LEU A 97 12.04 -11.20 13.22
CA LEU A 97 11.18 -11.60 12.09
C LEU A 97 9.75 -11.13 12.34
N MET A 98 9.18 -11.47 13.49
CA MET A 98 7.79 -11.15 13.83
C MET A 98 7.62 -9.66 14.13
N GLY A 99 8.53 -9.05 14.91
CA GLY A 99 8.35 -7.66 15.33
C GLY A 99 8.39 -6.64 14.18
N ARG A 100 9.13 -6.93 13.09
CA ARG A 100 9.15 -6.03 11.92
C ARG A 100 7.83 -6.01 11.14
N GLU A 101 7.00 -7.05 11.26
CA GLU A 101 5.76 -7.20 10.47
C GLU A 101 4.83 -6.01 10.68
N VAL A 102 4.72 -5.53 11.93
CA VAL A 102 3.92 -4.33 12.26
C VAL A 102 4.38 -3.10 11.48
N ILE A 103 5.69 -2.86 11.41
CA ILE A 103 6.25 -1.72 10.67
C ILE A 103 6.02 -1.88 9.17
N ASN A 104 6.16 -3.10 8.65
CA ASN A 104 5.91 -3.43 7.24
C ASN A 104 4.44 -3.16 6.84
N ILE A 105 3.48 -3.66 7.63
CA ILE A 105 2.05 -3.44 7.40
C ILE A 105 1.67 -1.96 7.55
N ARG A 106 2.10 -1.30 8.63
CA ARG A 106 1.73 0.11 8.90
C ARG A 106 2.32 1.09 7.89
N SER A 107 3.50 0.79 7.35
CA SER A 107 4.12 1.63 6.32
C SER A 107 3.48 1.46 4.94
N SER A 108 2.61 0.46 4.77
CA SER A 108 1.93 0.16 3.51
C SER A 108 0.54 0.79 3.46
N ASP A 109 0.21 1.44 2.34
CA ASP A 109 -1.13 1.95 2.05
C ASP A 109 -2.07 0.81 1.59
N ILE A 110 -1.50 -0.16 0.85
CA ILE A 110 -2.14 -1.39 0.36
C ILE A 110 -1.23 -2.58 0.69
N VAL A 111 -1.80 -3.71 1.11
CA VAL A 111 -1.04 -4.92 1.45
C VAL A 111 -1.42 -6.05 0.51
N VAL A 112 -0.45 -6.66 -0.17
CA VAL A 112 -0.68 -7.78 -1.09
C VAL A 112 -0.04 -9.05 -0.54
N PHE A 113 -0.82 -10.12 -0.45
CA PHE A 113 -0.42 -11.44 0.04
C PHE A 113 -0.25 -12.44 -1.09
N MET A 114 0.80 -13.25 -1.00
CA MET A 114 1.01 -14.38 -1.90
C MET A 114 1.77 -15.54 -1.23
N GLY A 115 1.30 -16.76 -1.45
CA GLY A 115 1.85 -17.96 -0.83
C GLY A 115 1.78 -17.89 0.69
N GLY A 116 2.90 -18.24 1.33
CA GLY A 116 3.13 -17.92 2.73
C GLY A 116 2.97 -19.08 3.70
N SER A 117 3.38 -18.81 4.93
CA SER A 117 3.29 -19.70 6.09
C SER A 117 2.98 -18.85 7.33
N THR A 118 3.43 -19.24 8.52
CA THR A 118 3.08 -18.57 9.79
C THR A 118 3.38 -17.08 9.83
N GLY A 119 4.49 -16.60 9.25
CA GLY A 119 4.75 -15.14 9.19
C GLY A 119 3.75 -14.38 8.33
N THR A 120 3.36 -14.95 7.19
CA THR A 120 2.32 -14.37 6.33
C THR A 120 0.95 -14.35 7.03
N LEU A 121 0.67 -15.35 7.87
CA LEU A 121 -0.51 -15.34 8.74
C LEU A 121 -0.45 -14.22 9.79
N GLY A 122 0.72 -13.97 10.38
CA GLY A 122 0.94 -12.83 11.29
C GLY A 122 0.71 -11.48 10.59
N GLU A 123 1.30 -11.29 9.41
CA GLU A 123 1.09 -10.11 8.58
C GLU A 123 -0.39 -9.94 8.17
N LEU A 124 -1.09 -11.03 7.83
CA LEU A 124 -2.52 -11.03 7.52
C LEU A 124 -3.36 -10.60 8.72
N ALA A 125 -3.08 -11.16 9.90
CA ALA A 125 -3.81 -10.82 11.12
C ALA A 125 -3.65 -9.32 11.45
N ILE A 126 -2.44 -8.78 11.36
CA ILE A 126 -2.20 -7.33 11.59
C ILE A 126 -2.95 -6.49 10.56
N ALA A 127 -2.84 -6.81 9.27
CA ALA A 127 -3.48 -6.04 8.20
C ALA A 127 -5.01 -6.08 8.32
N TYR A 128 -5.58 -7.24 8.65
CA TYR A 128 -7.00 -7.41 8.88
C TYR A 128 -7.47 -6.63 10.11
N ASP A 129 -6.80 -6.77 11.26
CA ASP A 129 -7.20 -6.09 12.49
C ASP A 129 -7.09 -4.57 12.38
N GLU A 130 -6.14 -4.07 11.58
CA GLU A 130 -6.00 -2.66 11.30
C GLU A 130 -6.98 -2.16 10.22
N GLY A 131 -7.72 -3.02 9.52
CA GLY A 131 -8.71 -2.59 8.54
C GLY A 131 -8.11 -2.17 7.18
N LYS A 132 -6.99 -2.79 6.78
CA LYS A 132 -6.27 -2.45 5.54
C LYS A 132 -7.06 -2.83 4.28
N LEU A 133 -6.77 -2.14 3.18
CA LEU A 133 -7.04 -2.63 1.83
C LEU A 133 -6.02 -3.71 1.48
N MET A 134 -6.51 -4.92 1.20
CA MET A 134 -5.71 -6.11 0.99
C MET A 134 -5.97 -6.71 -0.39
N GLY A 135 -4.90 -7.19 -1.02
CA GLY A 135 -4.96 -8.00 -2.22
C GLY A 135 -4.42 -9.40 -1.98
N VAL A 136 -4.99 -10.40 -2.62
CA VAL A 136 -4.54 -11.79 -2.52
C VAL A 136 -4.28 -12.33 -3.93
N VAL A 137 -3.03 -12.70 -4.19
CA VAL A 137 -2.67 -13.38 -5.45
C VAL A 137 -3.04 -14.86 -5.33
N THR A 138 -4.21 -15.23 -5.83
CA THR A 138 -4.75 -16.59 -5.67
C THR A 138 -4.00 -17.63 -6.51
N GLY A 139 -4.11 -18.89 -6.10
CA GLY A 139 -3.41 -20.01 -6.73
C GLY A 139 -1.90 -19.87 -6.56
N THR A 140 -1.46 -19.43 -5.37
CA THR A 140 -0.05 -19.39 -4.97
C THR A 140 0.24 -20.26 -3.73
N GLY A 141 -0.75 -20.99 -3.24
CA GLY A 141 -0.69 -21.94 -2.12
C GLY A 141 -0.57 -21.26 -0.76
N GLY A 142 -0.41 -22.07 0.29
CA GLY A 142 -0.15 -21.56 1.65
C GLY A 142 -1.27 -20.69 2.20
N ILE A 143 -0.92 -19.67 2.99
CA ILE A 143 -1.88 -18.80 3.67
C ILE A 143 -2.73 -17.99 2.68
N SER A 144 -2.17 -17.55 1.54
CA SER A 144 -2.91 -16.74 0.57
C SER A 144 -4.16 -17.44 0.03
N ASP A 145 -4.11 -18.75 -0.18
CA ASP A 145 -5.25 -19.52 -0.69
C ASP A 145 -6.25 -19.91 0.41
N MET A 146 -5.98 -19.55 1.68
CA MET A 146 -6.84 -19.81 2.84
C MET A 146 -7.39 -18.51 3.46
N VAL A 147 -7.13 -17.35 2.86
CA VAL A 147 -7.46 -16.04 3.46
C VAL A 147 -8.97 -15.95 3.74
N GLU A 148 -9.81 -16.38 2.81
CA GLU A 148 -11.27 -16.28 2.94
C GLU A 148 -11.79 -17.09 4.14
N GLU A 149 -11.32 -18.33 4.29
CA GLU A 149 -11.70 -19.20 5.40
C GLU A 149 -11.16 -18.68 6.73
N ILE A 150 -9.92 -18.17 6.75
CA ILE A 150 -9.31 -17.59 7.96
C ILE A 150 -10.11 -16.38 8.43
N LEU A 151 -10.43 -15.45 7.53
CA LEU A 151 -11.15 -14.24 7.89
C LEU A 151 -12.60 -14.54 8.32
N THR A 152 -13.25 -15.50 7.65
CA THR A 152 -14.57 -15.98 8.05
C THR A 152 -14.55 -16.61 9.44
N ALA A 153 -13.51 -17.39 9.77
CA ALA A 153 -13.33 -17.97 11.10
C ALA A 153 -13.05 -16.91 12.18
N CYS A 154 -12.39 -15.80 11.84
CA CYS A 154 -12.19 -14.68 12.76
C CYS A 154 -13.50 -13.95 13.09
N GLY A 155 -14.43 -13.82 12.14
CA GLY A 155 -15.78 -13.29 12.37
C GLY A 155 -15.83 -11.85 12.91
N LYS A 156 -14.83 -11.02 12.61
CA LYS A 156 -14.70 -9.65 13.15
C LYS A 156 -14.90 -8.61 12.05
N ASP A 157 -15.84 -7.69 12.21
CA ASP A 157 -15.91 -6.54 11.30
C ASP A 157 -14.82 -5.53 11.64
N THR A 158 -13.70 -5.62 10.93
CA THR A 158 -12.57 -4.70 11.05
C THR A 158 -12.59 -3.61 9.99
N GLY A 159 -13.61 -3.58 9.11
CA GLY A 159 -13.65 -2.72 7.93
C GLY A 159 -12.53 -2.94 6.91
N ALA A 160 -11.71 -3.99 7.06
CA ALA A 160 -10.75 -4.40 6.04
C ALA A 160 -11.49 -4.82 4.76
N ARG A 161 -10.85 -4.59 3.62
CA ARG A 161 -11.38 -5.02 2.32
C ARG A 161 -10.36 -5.90 1.63
N VAL A 162 -10.82 -7.00 1.03
CA VAL A 162 -9.95 -7.97 0.38
C VAL A 162 -10.39 -8.17 -1.07
N LEU A 163 -9.44 -8.03 -1.99
CA LEU A 163 -9.60 -8.36 -3.41
C LEU A 163 -8.80 -9.62 -3.72
N TYR A 164 -9.33 -10.47 -4.58
CA TYR A 164 -8.74 -11.76 -4.94
C TYR A 164 -8.61 -11.85 -6.46
N ASP A 165 -7.40 -12.08 -6.95
CA ASP A 165 -7.16 -12.32 -8.38
C ASP A 165 -5.91 -13.19 -8.56
N GLY A 166 -5.94 -14.10 -9.53
CA GLY A 166 -4.80 -14.93 -9.88
C GLY A 166 -3.77 -14.22 -10.76
N ASP A 167 -4.17 -13.14 -11.44
CA ASP A 167 -3.31 -12.28 -12.26
C ASP A 167 -2.82 -11.06 -11.47
N PRO A 168 -1.49 -10.93 -11.21
CA PRO A 168 -0.97 -9.85 -10.40
C PRO A 168 -1.16 -8.44 -10.99
N ALA A 169 -1.20 -8.30 -12.32
CA ALA A 169 -1.32 -6.98 -12.95
C ALA A 169 -2.75 -6.44 -12.84
N SER A 170 -3.74 -7.30 -13.10
CA SER A 170 -5.16 -7.02 -12.86
C SER A 170 -5.42 -6.66 -11.40
N LEU A 171 -4.89 -7.47 -10.45
CA LEU A 171 -5.04 -7.21 -9.02
C LEU A 171 -4.53 -5.82 -8.61
N VAL A 172 -3.33 -5.44 -9.04
CA VAL A 172 -2.74 -4.13 -8.71
C VAL A 172 -3.59 -3.00 -9.28
N LYS A 173 -4.08 -3.14 -10.52
CA LYS A 173 -4.93 -2.14 -11.15
C LYS A 173 -6.22 -1.92 -10.34
N GLU A 174 -6.90 -3.00 -9.97
CA GLU A 174 -8.16 -2.94 -9.23
C GLU A 174 -7.96 -2.40 -7.81
N LEU A 175 -6.90 -2.82 -7.11
CA LEU A 175 -6.55 -2.28 -5.79
C LEU A 175 -6.32 -0.78 -5.82
N LEU A 176 -5.63 -0.28 -6.85
CA LEU A 176 -5.40 1.16 -7.01
C LEU A 176 -6.68 1.92 -7.32
N GLU A 177 -7.58 1.33 -8.12
CA GLU A 177 -8.89 1.90 -8.41
C GLU A 177 -9.74 2.01 -7.14
N VAL A 178 -9.86 0.91 -6.39
CA VAL A 178 -10.54 0.87 -5.08
C VAL A 178 -9.93 1.87 -4.10
N TYR A 179 -8.60 1.91 -4.02
CA TYR A 179 -7.91 2.86 -3.14
C TYR A 179 -8.29 4.31 -3.48
N ARG A 180 -8.35 4.63 -4.77
CA ARG A 180 -8.64 5.98 -5.27
C ARG A 180 -10.10 6.39 -5.09
N ILE A 181 -11.04 5.46 -5.29
CA ILE A 181 -12.47 5.76 -5.33
C ILE A 181 -13.11 5.65 -3.95
N GLU A 182 -12.74 4.64 -3.15
CA GLU A 182 -13.50 4.26 -1.96
C GLU A 182 -12.73 4.39 -0.65
N HIS A 183 -11.39 4.29 -0.68
CA HIS A 183 -10.59 4.15 0.54
C HIS A 183 -9.74 5.39 0.91
N HIS A 184 -9.75 6.43 0.07
CA HIS A 184 -8.69 7.45 0.07
C HIS A 184 -8.50 8.11 1.46
N ARG A 185 -7.39 7.77 2.13
CA ARG A 185 -6.77 8.36 3.35
C ARG A 185 -7.15 7.81 4.74
N GLN A 186 -7.87 6.69 4.83
CA GLN A 186 -8.07 6.02 6.13
C GLN A 186 -7.46 4.61 6.10
N PRO A 187 -6.11 4.50 6.11
CA PRO A 187 -5.40 3.23 6.00
C PRO A 187 -5.59 2.32 7.23
N SER A 188 -6.44 2.75 8.18
CA SER A 188 -6.91 1.94 9.27
C SER A 188 -8.30 2.38 9.73
N VAL A 189 -9.14 1.44 10.17
CA VAL A 189 -10.44 1.75 10.78
C VAL A 189 -10.35 2.58 12.05
N PHE A 190 -9.16 2.72 12.66
CA PHE A 190 -8.95 3.69 13.74
C PHE A 190 -9.12 5.15 13.30
N CYS A 191 -9.15 5.41 11.99
CA CYS A 191 -9.43 6.74 11.44
C CYS A 191 -10.92 6.93 11.06
N ARG A 192 -11.76 5.88 11.09
CA ARG A 192 -13.20 6.02 10.83
C ARG A 192 -13.85 6.70 12.04
N GLY A 193 -14.41 7.89 11.84
CA GLY A 193 -15.11 8.64 12.89
C GLY A 193 -14.29 9.72 13.60
N THR A 194 -13.04 9.96 13.22
CA THR A 194 -12.44 11.28 13.43
C THR A 194 -12.70 12.10 12.18
N SER A 195 -13.83 12.80 12.16
CA SER A 195 -13.85 14.07 11.45
C SER A 195 -12.71 14.89 12.05
N ASP A 196 -11.65 15.06 11.26
CA ASP A 196 -10.51 15.93 11.51
C ASP A 196 -9.26 15.28 12.15
N PRO A 197 -8.31 14.73 11.35
CA PRO A 197 -6.95 14.52 11.81
C PRO A 197 -6.24 15.88 11.95
N SER A 198 -6.62 16.69 12.95
CA SER A 198 -6.12 18.06 13.17
C SER A 198 -5.67 18.75 11.88
N LEU A 199 -6.55 18.78 10.88
CA LEU A 199 -6.42 19.54 9.64
C LEU A 199 -6.90 20.95 9.93
N ALA A 200 -6.44 21.59 11.00
CA ALA A 200 -6.52 23.04 11.03
C ALA A 200 -5.75 23.49 9.78
N PRO A 201 -6.43 23.98 8.73
CA PRO A 201 -5.75 24.35 7.51
C PRO A 201 -4.80 25.47 7.92
N VAL A 202 -3.52 25.33 7.60
CA VAL A 202 -2.61 26.47 7.76
C VAL A 202 -3.16 27.61 6.91
N GLU A 203 -3.08 28.84 7.40
CA GLU A 203 -3.65 30.01 6.75
C GLU A 203 -3.25 30.04 5.25
N GLY A 204 -4.26 30.16 4.37
CA GLY A 204 -4.07 30.11 2.92
C GLY A 204 -4.13 28.72 2.28
N SER A 205 -4.43 27.66 3.03
CA SER A 205 -4.71 26.35 2.44
C SER A 205 -6.02 26.39 1.64
N GLU A 206 -6.03 25.74 0.49
CA GLU A 206 -7.19 25.65 -0.41
C GLU A 206 -7.61 24.17 -0.55
N GLN A 207 -8.91 23.88 -0.65
CA GLN A 207 -9.41 22.50 -0.71
C GLN A 207 -9.54 22.04 -2.17
N ASP A 208 -9.02 20.85 -2.48
CA ASP A 208 -9.22 20.18 -3.76
C ASP A 208 -10.68 19.72 -3.87
N VAL A 209 -11.42 20.27 -4.84
CA VAL A 209 -12.86 20.01 -5.04
C VAL A 209 -13.19 18.58 -5.48
N ILE A 210 -12.20 17.81 -5.95
CA ILE A 210 -12.41 16.43 -6.40
C ILE A 210 -12.39 15.45 -5.24
N CYS A 211 -11.47 15.64 -4.29
CA CYS A 211 -11.23 14.67 -3.22
C CYS A 211 -11.40 15.24 -1.81
N GLY A 212 -11.62 16.55 -1.66
CA GLY A 212 -11.74 17.22 -0.37
C GLY A 212 -10.42 17.42 0.38
N MET A 213 -9.26 17.15 -0.24
CA MET A 213 -7.95 17.31 0.39
C MET A 213 -7.56 18.78 0.51
N TRP A 214 -7.16 19.21 1.71
CA TRP A 214 -6.48 20.49 1.91
C TRP A 214 -5.09 20.47 1.24
N VAL A 215 -4.84 21.48 0.41
CA VAL A 215 -3.58 21.74 -0.26
C VAL A 215 -2.93 22.94 0.41
N ALA A 216 -1.72 22.75 0.94
CA ALA A 216 -0.98 23.83 1.58
C ALA A 216 -0.62 24.93 0.55
N PRO A 217 -0.44 26.19 1.00
CA PRO A 217 -0.03 27.29 0.13
C PRO A 217 1.20 26.93 -0.70
N GLY A 218 1.12 27.12 -2.02
CA GLY A 218 2.25 26.89 -2.93
C GLY A 218 2.47 25.42 -3.35
N THR A 219 1.92 24.43 -2.66
CA THR A 219 2.25 23.00 -2.88
C THR A 219 1.30 22.28 -3.83
N ALA A 220 0.38 22.99 -4.50
CA ALA A 220 -0.57 22.38 -5.42
C ALA A 220 0.16 21.67 -6.57
N ALA A 221 -0.17 20.40 -6.80
CA ALA A 221 0.36 19.62 -7.92
C ALA A 221 -0.11 20.18 -9.26
N ALA A 222 -1.31 20.76 -9.29
CA ALA A 222 -1.84 21.50 -10.43
C ALA A 222 -2.78 22.62 -9.98
N ARG A 223 -2.99 23.58 -10.87
CA ARG A 223 -3.97 24.66 -10.73
C ARG A 223 -4.79 24.76 -12.01
N ARG A 224 -6.07 25.10 -11.88
CA ARG A 224 -6.98 25.42 -13.00
C ARG A 224 -7.74 26.70 -12.70
N ILE A 225 -8.15 27.39 -13.76
CA ILE A 225 -9.05 28.53 -13.67
C ILE A 225 -10.27 28.18 -14.51
N ARG A 226 -11.46 28.31 -13.93
CA ARG A 226 -12.74 28.10 -14.62
C ARG A 226 -13.77 29.08 -14.08
N ASP A 227 -14.50 29.73 -14.98
CA ASP A 227 -15.50 30.75 -14.63
C ASP A 227 -14.96 31.83 -13.66
N GLY A 228 -13.69 32.21 -13.86
CA GLY A 228 -12.98 33.18 -13.02
C GLY A 228 -12.57 32.68 -11.63
N LYS A 229 -12.95 31.46 -11.23
CA LYS A 229 -12.54 30.83 -9.97
C LYS A 229 -11.27 29.99 -10.19
N ARG A 230 -10.34 30.07 -9.24
CA ARG A 230 -9.12 29.26 -9.20
C ARG A 230 -9.38 28.00 -8.39
N PHE A 231 -8.90 26.87 -8.89
CA PHE A 231 -8.94 25.58 -8.23
C PHE A 231 -7.52 25.03 -8.07
N VAL A 232 -7.25 24.44 -6.92
CA VAL A 232 -5.99 23.74 -6.64
C VAL A 232 -6.25 22.24 -6.59
N PHE A 233 -5.25 21.45 -6.99
CA PHE A 233 -5.35 20.00 -6.98
C PHE A 233 -4.17 19.37 -6.25
N CYS A 234 -4.48 18.38 -5.41
CA CYS A 234 -3.49 17.63 -4.65
C CYS A 234 -2.65 16.70 -5.54
N SER A 235 -3.14 16.38 -6.74
CA SER A 235 -2.49 15.52 -7.73
C SER A 235 -2.86 15.95 -9.15
N LEU A 236 -2.04 15.55 -10.13
CA LEU A 236 -2.36 15.74 -11.55
C LEU A 236 -3.64 15.00 -11.94
N GLN A 237 -3.90 13.85 -11.34
CA GLN A 237 -5.09 13.04 -11.62
C GLN A 237 -6.39 13.71 -11.17
N CYS A 238 -6.38 14.42 -10.03
CA CYS A 238 -7.53 15.24 -9.62
C CYS A 238 -7.74 16.39 -10.62
N ALA A 239 -6.68 17.03 -11.11
CA ALA A 239 -6.80 18.05 -12.14
C ALA A 239 -7.35 17.48 -13.46
N GLU A 240 -6.88 16.30 -13.90
CA GLU A 240 -7.38 15.63 -15.10
C GLU A 240 -8.86 15.25 -14.97
N ARG A 241 -9.29 14.76 -13.80
CA ARG A 241 -10.70 14.45 -13.54
C ARG A 241 -11.57 15.70 -13.50
N PHE A 242 -11.04 16.80 -12.97
CA PHE A 242 -11.69 18.11 -13.06
C PHE A 242 -11.77 18.60 -14.51
N ASP A 243 -10.74 18.37 -15.32
CA ASP A 243 -10.74 18.75 -16.74
C ASP A 243 -11.76 17.92 -17.55
N SER A 244 -11.98 16.65 -17.20
CA SER A 244 -12.93 15.76 -17.89
C SER A 244 -14.40 15.99 -17.51
N GLU A 245 -14.70 16.14 -16.22
CA GLU A 245 -16.09 16.26 -15.72
C GLU A 245 -16.27 17.40 -14.69
N PRO A 246 -15.95 18.65 -15.05
CA PRO A 246 -15.83 19.77 -14.10
C PRO A 246 -17.14 20.11 -13.40
N THR A 247 -18.27 20.07 -14.11
CA THR A 247 -19.60 20.46 -13.57
C THR A 247 -20.05 19.55 -12.43
N SER A 248 -19.71 18.25 -12.49
CA SER A 248 -20.06 17.26 -11.48
C SER A 248 -19.51 17.57 -10.08
N PHE A 249 -18.49 18.42 -9.98
CA PHE A 249 -17.81 18.78 -8.73
C PHE A 249 -18.06 20.23 -8.30
N LEU A 250 -18.77 21.02 -9.11
CA LEU A 250 -19.05 22.43 -8.85
C LEU A 250 -20.45 22.64 -8.23
N ASP A 251 -21.35 21.67 -8.35
CA ASP A 251 -22.73 21.75 -7.86
C ASP A 251 -22.89 21.42 -6.35
N GLY A 252 -21.79 21.34 -5.60
CA GLY A 252 -21.78 21.06 -4.15
C GLY A 252 -21.76 22.30 -3.24
N THR A 253 -21.68 23.51 -3.79
CA THR A 253 -21.59 24.75 -2.98
C THR A 253 -22.97 25.31 -2.64
N ASP A 254 -23.75 24.59 -1.82
CA ASP A 254 -24.76 25.26 -0.99
C ASP A 254 -25.18 24.41 0.23
N ARG A 255 -24.34 24.38 1.27
CA ARG A 255 -24.72 23.91 2.63
C ARG A 255 -24.04 24.72 3.74
N SER A 256 -24.01 26.04 3.59
CA SER A 256 -23.67 26.93 4.70
C SER A 256 -24.44 28.23 4.60
N GLY A 257 -25.68 28.22 5.09
CA GLY A 257 -26.43 29.42 5.36
C GLY A 257 -27.93 29.25 5.18
N GLU A 258 -28.62 28.81 6.23
CA GLU A 258 -29.93 29.37 6.60
C GLU A 258 -30.32 28.87 8.01
N SER A 259 -30.28 29.85 8.95
CA SER A 259 -30.92 29.98 10.27
C SER A 259 -31.04 28.77 11.21
#